data_AF-A0A1G6A1X1-F1
#
_entry.id   AF-A0A1G6A1X1-F1
#
_cell.length_a   1.000
_cell.length_b   1.000
_cell.length_c   1.000
_cell.angle_alpha   90.00
_cell.angle_beta   90.00
_cell.angle_gamma   90.00
#
_symmetry.space_group_name_H-M   'P 1'
#
loop_
_entity.id
_entity.type
_entity.pdbx_description
1 polymer ?
#
loop_
_entity_poly.entity_id
_entity_poly.type
_entity_poly.pdbx_seq_one_letter_code
_entity_poly.pdbx_strand_id
1 'polypeptide(L)'
;MKVAVARLPWVLVGIAAALEGVTVAILPFVSSLPADGPISKPPESGLLLGYIGMLTVVLLINLVGRTPLSTRIAGGALHVERPFVVAIWGGLFLALIFFFQAIFDFTPYTTVTVMLRAACSLAASTLIVLALYRLSAGPAPWLSVRFRWGETPWRIVATSIWVPVVLLSLYEAVALPIIEQIRGVEENLFLAGLGYGLAAGALAGLCVVVLYNLASRQAPGLRLALDLEQAD
;
A
#
# COMPACT_ATOMS: atom_id res chain seq x y z
N MET A 1 -1.92 23.19 -7.08
CA MET A 1 -1.00 22.61 -8.10
C MET A 1 -1.42 21.18 -8.39
N LYS A 2 -1.59 20.80 -9.67
CA LYS A 2 -1.87 19.40 -10.04
C LYS A 2 -0.58 18.74 -10.47
N VAL A 3 -0.25 17.59 -9.87
CA VAL A 3 0.94 16.80 -10.20
C VAL A 3 0.51 15.47 -10.75
N ALA A 4 0.96 15.12 -11.95
CA ALA A 4 0.75 13.81 -12.54
C ALA A 4 2.07 13.01 -12.52
N VAL A 5 2.04 11.83 -11.93
CA VAL A 5 3.21 10.94 -11.88
C VAL A 5 3.43 10.35 -13.27
N ALA A 6 4.45 10.82 -13.98
CA ALA A 6 4.68 10.38 -15.36
C ALA A 6 5.08 8.91 -15.46
N ARG A 7 5.84 8.40 -14.48
CA ARG A 7 6.34 7.02 -14.41
C ARG A 7 6.54 6.61 -12.96
N LEU A 8 6.33 5.33 -12.66
CA LEU A 8 6.75 4.72 -11.41
C LEU A 8 8.22 4.28 -11.52
N PRO A 9 9.08 4.66 -10.56
CA PRO A 9 10.48 4.26 -10.57
C PRO A 9 10.63 2.78 -10.20
N TRP A 10 11.56 2.09 -10.85
CA TRP A 10 11.82 0.66 -10.66
C TRP A 10 12.23 0.28 -9.23
N VAL A 11 12.81 1.22 -8.48
CA VAL A 11 13.16 1.01 -7.07
C VAL A 11 11.95 0.64 -6.20
N LEU A 12 10.73 1.02 -6.61
CA LEU A 12 9.51 0.64 -5.91
C LEU A 12 9.26 -0.87 -5.92
N VAL A 13 9.76 -1.61 -6.91
CA VAL A 13 9.65 -3.08 -6.93
C VAL A 13 10.44 -3.68 -5.77
N GLY A 14 11.68 -3.22 -5.56
CA GLY A 14 12.52 -3.69 -4.45
C GLY A 14 11.96 -3.28 -3.10
N ILE A 15 11.41 -2.07 -2.99
CA ILE A 15 10.74 -1.61 -1.76
C ILE A 15 9.50 -2.46 -1.47
N ALA A 16 8.64 -2.69 -2.46
CA ALA A 16 7.45 -3.53 -2.29
C ALA A 16 7.82 -4.96 -1.89
N ALA A 17 8.81 -5.56 -2.56
CA ALA A 17 9.33 -6.88 -2.20
C ALA A 17 9.82 -6.93 -0.74
N ALA A 18 10.64 -5.96 -0.33
CA ALA A 18 11.18 -5.93 1.03
C ALA A 18 10.09 -5.73 2.09
N LEU A 19 9.15 -4.81 1.86
CA LEU A 19 8.03 -4.58 2.77
C LEU A 19 7.18 -5.84 2.88
N GLU A 20 6.87 -6.48 1.75
CA GLU A 20 6.01 -7.66 1.74
C GLU A 20 6.71 -8.90 2.31
N GLY A 21 8.03 -9.02 2.11
CA GLY A 21 8.86 -10.01 2.79
C GLY A 21 8.75 -9.90 4.31
N VAL A 22 8.86 -8.68 4.85
CA VAL A 22 8.79 -8.45 6.30
C VAL A 22 7.39 -8.70 6.85
N THR A 23 6.34 -8.19 6.21
CA THR A 23 4.95 -8.37 6.66
C THR A 23 4.53 -9.84 6.65
N VAL A 24 4.92 -10.60 5.61
CA VAL A 24 4.56 -12.01 5.48
C VAL A 24 5.40 -12.88 6.44
N ALA A 25 6.66 -12.56 6.69
CA ALA A 25 7.48 -13.24 7.69
C ALA A 25 6.90 -13.13 9.11
N ILE A 26 6.23 -12.02 9.42
CA ILE A 26 5.61 -11.76 10.73
C ILE A 26 4.19 -12.36 10.83
N LEU A 27 3.55 -12.66 9.70
CA LEU A 27 2.16 -13.14 9.62
C LEU A 27 1.84 -14.34 10.54
N PRO A 28 2.71 -15.36 10.69
CA PRO A 28 2.48 -16.48 11.62
C PRO A 28 2.36 -16.08 13.09
N PHE A 29 2.89 -14.92 13.49
CA PHE A 29 2.87 -14.43 14.88
C PHE A 29 1.66 -13.54 15.19
N VAL A 30 0.93 -13.09 14.16
CA VAL A 30 -0.13 -12.09 14.29
C VAL A 30 -1.47 -12.53 13.69
N SER A 31 -1.52 -13.72 13.09
CA SER A 31 -2.75 -14.27 12.49
C SER A 31 -2.81 -15.78 12.61
N SER A 32 -4.03 -16.32 12.62
CA SER A 32 -4.24 -17.76 12.47
C SER A 32 -3.99 -18.15 11.01
N LEU A 33 -3.24 -19.24 10.83
CA LEU A 33 -2.96 -19.86 9.54
C LEU A 33 -3.66 -21.23 9.49
N PRO A 34 -5.00 -21.28 9.35
CA PRO A 34 -5.68 -22.56 9.26
C PRO A 34 -5.26 -23.29 7.98
N ALA A 35 -5.21 -24.63 8.05
CA ALA A 35 -4.91 -25.48 6.89
C ALA A 35 -5.98 -25.32 5.80
N ASP A 36 -7.25 -25.17 6.21
CA ASP A 36 -8.40 -24.97 5.33
C ASP A 36 -9.10 -23.62 5.60
N GLY A 37 -9.53 -22.95 4.53
CA GLY A 37 -10.28 -21.69 4.61
C GLY A 37 -9.43 -20.41 4.55
N PRO A 38 -10.03 -19.22 4.65
CA PRO A 38 -9.32 -17.95 4.49
C PRO A 38 -8.37 -17.64 5.67
N ILE A 39 -7.24 -16.97 5.40
CA ILE A 39 -6.49 -16.25 6.44
C ILE A 39 -7.41 -15.12 6.90
N SER A 40 -8.01 -15.29 8.08
CA SER A 40 -8.88 -14.29 8.67
C SER A 40 -8.09 -13.48 9.69
N LYS A 41 -8.10 -12.16 9.50
CA LYS A 41 -7.50 -11.20 10.44
C LYS A 41 -8.62 -10.26 10.87
N PRO A 42 -8.79 -10.00 12.16
CA PRO A 42 -9.86 -9.12 12.59
C PRO A 42 -9.54 -7.66 12.20
N PRO A 43 -10.55 -6.84 11.84
CA PRO A 43 -10.34 -5.46 11.41
C PRO A 43 -9.57 -4.61 12.42
N GLU A 44 -9.74 -4.85 13.72
CA GLU A 44 -9.01 -4.17 14.80
C GLU A 44 -7.49 -4.45 14.76
N SER A 45 -7.09 -5.67 14.41
CA SER A 45 -5.67 -5.98 14.15
C SER A 45 -5.17 -5.26 12.90
N GLY A 46 -6.02 -5.11 11.88
CA GLY A 46 -5.72 -4.31 10.69
C GLY A 46 -5.47 -2.84 11.04
N LEU A 47 -6.31 -2.25 11.89
CA LEU A 47 -6.15 -0.88 12.36
C LEU A 47 -4.80 -0.67 13.07
N LEU A 48 -4.48 -1.55 14.02
CA LEU A 48 -3.24 -1.47 14.81
C LEU A 48 -2.00 -1.70 13.95
N LEU A 49 -1.97 -2.77 13.16
CA LEU A 49 -0.84 -3.12 12.30
C LEU A 49 -0.63 -2.08 11.21
N GLY A 50 -1.70 -1.60 10.59
CA GLY A 50 -1.65 -0.57 9.55
C GLY A 50 -1.14 0.76 10.11
N TYR A 51 -1.57 1.13 11.32
CA TYR A 51 -1.08 2.32 12.01
C TYR A 51 0.42 2.22 12.33
N ILE A 52 0.85 1.16 13.02
CA ILE A 52 2.25 0.98 13.43
C ILE A 52 3.16 0.83 12.20
N GLY A 53 2.76 0.01 11.23
CA GLY A 53 3.52 -0.23 10.02
C GLY A 53 3.71 1.05 9.21
N MET A 54 2.63 1.80 8.97
CA MET A 54 2.70 3.04 8.21
C MET A 54 3.48 4.13 8.97
N LEU A 55 3.31 4.25 10.29
CA LEU A 55 4.10 5.16 11.11
C LEU A 55 5.59 4.85 10.98
N THR A 56 5.97 3.57 11.10
CA THR A 56 7.36 3.11 10.98
C THR A 56 7.92 3.45 9.60
N VAL A 57 7.20 3.13 8.52
CA VAL A 57 7.62 3.43 7.14
C VAL A 57 7.82 4.94 6.94
N VAL A 58 6.89 5.77 7.38
CA VAL A 58 7.00 7.23 7.22
C VAL A 58 8.14 7.80 8.06
N LEU A 59 8.38 7.29 9.27
CA LEU A 59 9.52 7.71 10.09
C LEU A 59 10.85 7.32 9.44
N LEU A 60 10.95 6.13 8.84
CA LEU A 60 12.12 5.70 8.08
C LEU A 60 12.33 6.55 6.83
N ILE A 61 11.27 6.87 6.09
CA ILE A 61 11.33 7.80 4.94
C ILE A 61 11.83 9.17 5.40
N ASN A 62 11.31 9.69 6.51
CA ASN A 62 11.76 10.95 7.08
C ASN A 62 13.23 10.91 7.53
N LEU A 63 13.68 9.79 8.09
CA LEU A 63 15.07 9.60 8.51
C LEU A 63 16.01 9.56 7.29
N VAL A 64 15.68 8.75 6.29
CA VAL A 64 16.45 8.62 5.04
C VAL A 64 16.42 9.91 4.24
N GLY A 65 15.28 10.61 4.21
CA GLY A 65 15.09 11.88 3.52
C GLY A 65 15.99 13.00 4.04
N ARG A 66 16.45 12.92 5.29
CA ARG A 66 17.41 13.87 5.87
C ARG A 66 18.86 13.63 5.44
N THR A 67 19.14 12.58 4.67
CA THR A 67 20.50 12.27 4.24
C THR A 67 20.92 13.10 3.02
N PRO A 68 22.19 13.53 2.91
CA PRO A 68 22.72 14.27 1.74
C PRO A 68 22.58 13.51 0.41
N LEU A 69 22.54 12.18 0.48
CA LEU A 69 22.36 11.30 -0.67
C LEU A 69 20.92 11.39 -1.21
N SER A 70 19.93 11.43 -0.32
CA SER A 70 18.52 11.57 -0.68
C SER A 70 18.23 12.92 -1.33
N THR A 71 18.82 14.01 -0.85
CA THR A 71 18.68 15.35 -1.42
C THR A 71 19.19 15.42 -2.86
N ARG A 72 20.29 14.72 -3.17
CA ARG A 72 20.86 14.64 -4.53
C ARG A 72 20.05 13.75 -5.49
N ILE A 73 19.47 12.65 -5.00
CA ILE A 73 18.75 11.68 -5.85
C ILE A 73 17.28 12.06 -6.05
N ALA A 74 16.62 12.60 -5.01
CA ALA A 74 15.19 12.91 -5.01
C ALA A 74 14.88 14.41 -5.20
N GLY A 75 15.91 15.27 -5.35
CA GLY A 75 15.74 16.70 -5.63
C GLY A 75 15.23 17.53 -4.45
N GLY A 76 15.58 17.15 -3.21
CA GLY A 76 15.07 17.79 -1.99
C GLY A 76 13.94 16.98 -1.37
N ALA A 77 14.32 16.08 -0.46
CA ALA A 77 13.54 14.93 -0.04
C ALA A 77 12.21 15.26 0.63
N LEU A 78 11.24 14.37 0.35
CA LEU A 78 9.87 14.36 0.84
C LEU A 78 9.85 14.19 2.37
N HIS A 79 9.87 15.29 3.12
CA HIS A 79 9.67 15.24 4.58
C HIS A 79 8.19 15.28 4.90
N VAL A 80 7.63 14.21 5.44
CA VAL A 80 6.25 14.19 5.92
C VAL A 80 6.19 14.84 7.30
N GLU A 81 5.49 15.97 7.40
CA GLU A 81 5.42 16.78 8.63
C GLU A 81 4.57 16.12 9.72
N ARG A 82 3.53 15.38 9.30
CA ARG A 82 2.54 14.77 10.19
C ARG A 82 2.46 13.25 9.98
N PRO A 83 3.49 12.49 10.42
CA PRO A 83 3.57 11.05 10.19
C PRO A 83 2.37 10.29 10.80
N PHE A 84 1.83 10.77 11.93
CA PHE A 84 0.66 10.18 12.58
C PHE A 84 -0.62 10.25 11.72
N VAL A 85 -0.78 11.29 10.90
CA VAL A 85 -1.95 11.41 10.01
C VAL A 85 -1.90 10.33 8.94
N VAL A 86 -0.71 10.11 8.34
CA VAL A 86 -0.51 9.01 7.38
C VAL A 86 -0.74 7.67 8.05
N ALA A 87 -0.30 7.50 9.30
CA ALA A 87 -0.52 6.28 10.08
C ALA A 87 -2.01 6.00 10.34
N ILE A 88 -2.81 7.01 10.68
CA ILE A 88 -4.27 6.86 10.86
C ILE A 88 -4.91 6.36 9.56
N TRP A 89 -4.57 6.96 8.42
CA TRP A 89 -5.06 6.51 7.11
C TRP A 89 -4.59 5.10 6.76
N GLY A 90 -3.34 4.75 7.07
CA GLY A 90 -2.79 3.40 6.88
C GLY A 90 -3.51 2.35 7.73
N GLY A 91 -3.80 2.68 8.99
CA GLY A 91 -4.60 1.84 9.89
C GLY A 91 -6.01 1.62 9.37
N LEU A 92 -6.72 2.71 9.03
CA LEU A 92 -8.07 2.61 8.45
C LEU A 92 -8.07 1.79 7.16
N PHE A 93 -7.08 2.00 6.29
CA PHE A 93 -6.96 1.27 5.04
C PHE A 93 -6.79 -0.23 5.28
N LEU A 94 -5.88 -0.64 6.15
CA LEU A 94 -5.66 -2.05 6.43
C LEU A 94 -6.85 -2.71 7.19
N ALA A 95 -7.51 -1.97 8.09
CA ALA A 95 -8.73 -2.42 8.74
C ALA A 95 -9.84 -2.72 7.72
N LEU A 96 -10.03 -1.84 6.73
CA LEU A 96 -11.01 -2.05 5.67
C LEU A 96 -10.64 -3.23 4.78
N ILE A 97 -9.35 -3.44 4.49
CA ILE A 97 -8.91 -4.62 3.70
C ILE A 97 -9.35 -5.89 4.40
N PHE A 98 -9.06 -6.02 5.70
CA PHE A 98 -9.44 -7.22 6.47
C PHE A 98 -10.96 -7.36 6.59
N PHE A 99 -11.68 -6.26 6.80
CA PHE A 99 -13.14 -6.27 6.82
C PHE A 99 -13.73 -6.78 5.50
N PHE A 100 -13.25 -6.28 4.35
CA PHE A 100 -13.75 -6.73 3.06
C PHE A 100 -13.26 -8.12 2.69
N GLN A 101 -12.07 -8.55 3.11
CA GLN A 101 -11.64 -9.94 2.95
C GLN A 101 -12.56 -10.91 3.70
N ALA A 102 -13.07 -10.52 4.88
CA ALA A 102 -14.07 -11.30 5.60
C ALA A 102 -15.46 -11.31 4.92
N ILE A 103 -15.84 -10.21 4.27
CA ILE A 103 -17.08 -10.15 3.48
C ILE A 103 -16.97 -10.99 2.20
N PHE A 104 -15.82 -10.93 1.53
CA PHE A 104 -15.56 -11.63 0.27
C PHE A 104 -15.05 -13.05 0.51
N ASP A 105 -15.72 -13.81 1.37
CA ASP A 105 -15.40 -15.21 1.63
C ASP A 105 -15.95 -16.11 0.50
N PHE A 106 -15.21 -16.16 -0.60
CA PHE A 106 -15.58 -16.93 -1.78
C PHE A 106 -15.29 -18.43 -1.59
N THR A 107 -16.30 -19.26 -1.81
CA THR A 107 -16.20 -20.72 -1.85
C THR A 107 -16.47 -21.24 -3.28
N PRO A 108 -15.74 -22.25 -3.77
CA PRO A 108 -14.63 -22.98 -3.14
C PRO A 108 -13.33 -22.16 -3.07
N TYR A 109 -12.41 -22.57 -2.19
CA TYR A 109 -11.12 -21.90 -1.98
C TYR A 109 -10.07 -22.35 -3.01
N THR A 110 -10.03 -21.64 -4.14
CA THR A 110 -9.16 -21.90 -5.30
C THR A 110 -8.27 -20.69 -5.53
N THR A 111 -7.19 -20.84 -6.29
CA THR A 111 -6.33 -19.71 -6.69
C THR A 111 -7.15 -18.54 -7.26
N VAL A 112 -8.12 -18.81 -8.14
CA VAL A 112 -8.95 -17.77 -8.75
C VAL A 112 -9.81 -17.04 -7.71
N THR A 113 -10.43 -17.76 -6.78
CA THR A 113 -11.26 -17.13 -5.74
C THR A 113 -10.42 -16.34 -4.72
N VAL A 114 -9.19 -16.78 -4.43
CA VAL A 114 -8.21 -16.01 -3.63
C VAL A 114 -7.84 -14.71 -4.34
N MET A 115 -7.54 -14.78 -5.65
CA MET A 115 -7.24 -13.60 -6.47
C MET A 115 -8.40 -12.60 -6.50
N LEU A 116 -9.63 -13.10 -6.69
CA LEU A 116 -10.83 -12.25 -6.71
C LEU A 116 -11.09 -11.62 -5.35
N ARG A 117 -10.97 -12.38 -4.25
CA ARG A 117 -11.11 -11.83 -2.89
C ARG A 117 -10.10 -10.74 -2.63
N ALA A 118 -8.83 -10.99 -2.94
CA ALA A 118 -7.74 -10.03 -2.87
C ALA A 118 -8.09 -8.74 -3.63
N ALA A 119 -8.36 -8.86 -4.93
CA ALA A 119 -8.69 -7.73 -5.80
C ALA A 119 -9.89 -6.93 -5.27
N CYS A 120 -11.00 -7.59 -4.98
CA CYS A 120 -12.23 -6.94 -4.52
C CYS A 120 -12.04 -6.23 -3.18
N SER A 121 -11.37 -6.88 -2.22
CA SER A 121 -11.13 -6.30 -0.89
C SER A 121 -10.29 -5.04 -0.96
N LEU A 122 -9.24 -5.06 -1.79
CA LEU A 122 -8.32 -3.94 -1.92
C LEU A 122 -8.93 -2.82 -2.78
N ALA A 123 -9.70 -3.16 -3.81
CA ALA A 123 -10.45 -2.20 -4.62
C ALA A 123 -11.44 -1.41 -3.74
N ALA A 124 -12.26 -2.13 -2.96
CA ALA A 124 -13.26 -1.54 -2.08
C ALA A 124 -12.62 -0.63 -1.03
N SER A 125 -11.57 -1.13 -0.37
CA SER A 125 -10.83 -0.38 0.65
C SER A 125 -10.18 0.89 0.07
N THR A 126 -9.55 0.78 -1.11
CA THR A 126 -8.88 1.91 -1.76
C THR A 126 -9.90 2.97 -2.18
N LEU A 127 -11.01 2.54 -2.77
CA LEU A 127 -12.07 3.44 -3.19
C LEU A 127 -12.64 4.21 -1.99
N ILE A 128 -12.96 3.51 -0.89
CA ILE A 128 -13.52 4.12 0.32
C ILE A 128 -12.52 5.06 0.97
N VAL A 129 -11.27 4.64 1.17
CA VAL A 129 -10.25 5.49 1.81
C VAL A 129 -9.98 6.74 0.99
N LEU A 130 -9.82 6.63 -0.33
CA LEU A 130 -9.55 7.80 -1.17
C LEU A 130 -10.76 8.73 -1.30
N ALA A 131 -11.97 8.18 -1.35
CA ALA A 131 -13.19 8.98 -1.32
C ALA A 131 -13.32 9.73 0.03
N LEU A 132 -13.15 9.03 1.14
CA LEU A 132 -13.20 9.61 2.48
C LEU A 132 -12.09 10.63 2.69
N TYR A 133 -10.88 10.35 2.21
CA TYR A 133 -9.76 11.29 2.22
C TYR A 133 -10.14 12.58 1.50
N ARG A 134 -10.65 12.49 0.27
CA ARG A 134 -11.07 13.66 -0.51
C ARG A 134 -12.17 14.46 0.18
N LEU A 135 -13.13 13.79 0.80
CA LEU A 135 -14.25 14.44 1.51
C LEU A 135 -13.82 15.09 2.83
N SER A 136 -12.77 14.58 3.47
CA SER A 136 -12.32 15.05 4.80
C SER A 136 -11.12 16.00 4.75
N ALA A 137 -10.10 15.72 3.93
CA ALA A 137 -8.85 16.49 3.89
C ALA A 137 -9.03 17.94 3.40
N GLY A 138 -10.07 18.20 2.60
CA GLY A 138 -10.49 19.54 2.19
C GLY A 138 -10.99 20.38 3.38
N PRO A 139 -12.15 20.05 3.98
CA PRO A 139 -12.74 20.82 5.08
C PRO A 139 -11.97 20.71 6.40
N ALA A 140 -11.19 19.64 6.61
CA ALA A 140 -10.38 19.43 7.79
C ALA A 140 -8.89 19.32 7.42
N PRO A 141 -8.17 20.45 7.30
CA PRO A 141 -6.75 20.48 6.89
C PRO A 141 -5.80 19.69 7.79
N TRP A 142 -6.23 19.34 9.01
CA TRP A 142 -5.44 18.55 9.94
C TRP A 142 -5.42 17.04 9.62
N LEU A 143 -6.38 16.56 8.81
CA LEU A 143 -6.43 15.19 8.28
C LEU A 143 -5.68 15.01 6.96
N SER A 144 -5.20 16.12 6.37
CA SER A 144 -4.44 16.10 5.12
C SER A 144 -2.99 15.71 5.36
N VAL A 145 -2.45 14.89 4.47
CA VAL A 145 -1.03 14.54 4.43
C VAL A 145 -0.23 15.77 4.00
N ARG A 146 0.63 16.26 4.90
CA ARG A 146 1.55 17.37 4.67
C ARG A 146 2.96 16.87 4.45
N PHE A 147 3.62 17.40 3.44
CA PHE A 147 5.00 17.11 3.14
C PHE A 147 5.73 18.35 2.62
N ARG A 148 7.04 18.43 2.85
CA ARG A 148 7.89 19.46 2.24
C ARG A 148 8.50 18.94 0.95
N TRP A 149 8.43 19.75 -0.09
CA TRP A 149 9.15 19.54 -1.35
C TRP A 149 10.08 20.73 -1.56
N GLY A 150 11.38 20.50 -1.36
CA GLY A 150 12.34 21.58 -1.18
C GLY A 150 12.01 22.38 0.09
N GLU A 151 11.99 23.70 -0.01
CA GLU A 151 11.63 24.58 1.11
C GLU A 151 10.12 24.78 1.27
N THR A 152 9.32 24.41 0.27
CA THR A 152 7.89 24.71 0.26
C THR A 152 7.09 23.58 0.91
N PRO A 153 6.25 23.89 1.92
CA PRO A 153 5.32 22.92 2.48
C PRO A 153 4.09 22.77 1.58
N TRP A 154 3.72 21.51 1.32
CA TRP A 154 2.59 21.11 0.49
C TRP A 154 1.67 20.19 1.27
N ARG A 155 0.39 20.24 0.95
CA ARG A 155 -0.61 19.30 1.45
C ARG A 155 -1.33 18.61 0.29
N ILE A 156 -1.60 17.32 0.42
CA ILE A 156 -2.40 16.56 -0.56
C ILE A 156 -3.87 16.77 -0.23
N VAL A 157 -4.63 17.35 -1.15
CA VAL A 157 -6.07 17.62 -0.96
C VAL A 157 -6.92 16.55 -1.63
N ALA A 158 -6.48 16.07 -2.79
CA ALA A 158 -7.10 14.94 -3.45
C ALA A 158 -6.08 14.14 -4.26
N THR A 159 -6.48 12.93 -4.63
CA THR A 159 -5.74 12.04 -5.53
C THR A 159 -6.73 11.44 -6.52
N SER A 160 -6.25 11.06 -7.71
CA SER A 160 -7.04 10.21 -8.59
C SER A 160 -7.37 8.90 -7.86
N ILE A 161 -8.62 8.43 -8.03
CA ILE A 161 -9.13 7.27 -7.29
C ILE A 161 -8.91 6.00 -8.11
N TRP A 162 -9.32 6.01 -9.38
CA TRP A 162 -9.37 4.81 -10.20
C TRP A 162 -8.00 4.18 -10.47
N VAL A 163 -6.97 5.01 -10.65
CA VAL A 163 -5.62 4.52 -10.94
C VAL A 163 -5.06 3.71 -9.75
N PRO A 164 -5.02 4.24 -8.51
CA PRO A 164 -4.69 3.44 -7.34
C PRO A 164 -5.57 2.21 -7.16
N VAL A 165 -6.89 2.33 -7.33
CA VAL A 165 -7.83 1.21 -7.17
C VAL A 165 -7.42 0.06 -8.09
N VAL A 166 -7.21 0.31 -9.38
CA VAL A 166 -6.84 -0.75 -10.34
C VAL A 166 -5.46 -1.33 -10.03
N LEU A 167 -4.45 -0.47 -9.83
CA LEU A 167 -3.07 -0.92 -9.65
C LEU A 167 -2.88 -1.72 -8.36
N LEU A 168 -3.42 -1.22 -7.25
CA LEU A 168 -3.30 -1.91 -5.97
C LEU A 168 -4.10 -3.22 -6.02
N SER A 169 -5.32 -3.23 -6.59
CA SER A 169 -6.10 -4.48 -6.69
C SER A 169 -5.37 -5.54 -7.50
N LEU A 170 -4.69 -5.13 -8.57
CA LEU A 170 -3.85 -6.04 -9.35
C LEU A 170 -2.63 -6.53 -8.56
N TYR A 171 -1.99 -5.65 -7.78
CA TYR A 171 -0.89 -6.03 -6.90
C TYR A 171 -1.33 -7.17 -5.98
N GLU A 172 -2.42 -6.98 -5.24
CA GLU A 172 -2.87 -7.97 -4.26
C GLU A 172 -3.37 -9.26 -4.93
N ALA A 173 -4.04 -9.15 -6.08
CA ALA A 173 -4.46 -10.31 -6.85
C ALA A 173 -3.29 -11.18 -7.28
N VAL A 174 -2.11 -10.59 -7.53
CA VAL A 174 -0.89 -11.33 -7.87
C VAL A 174 -0.17 -11.81 -6.60
N ALA A 175 -0.10 -10.98 -5.56
CA ALA A 175 0.66 -11.26 -4.35
C ALA A 175 0.00 -12.34 -3.47
N LEU A 176 -1.30 -12.23 -3.19
CA LEU A 176 -1.95 -13.05 -2.18
C LEU A 176 -1.91 -14.55 -2.49
N PRO A 177 -2.13 -15.04 -3.73
CA PRO A 177 -2.00 -16.46 -4.04
C PRO A 177 -0.61 -17.06 -3.76
N ILE A 178 0.44 -16.25 -3.90
CA ILE A 178 1.83 -16.64 -3.59
C ILE A 178 2.02 -16.67 -2.09
N ILE A 179 1.53 -15.65 -1.38
CA ILE A 179 1.61 -15.55 0.08
C ILE A 179 0.91 -16.74 0.74
N GLU A 180 -0.22 -17.19 0.20
CA GLU A 180 -0.99 -18.31 0.77
C GLU A 180 -0.29 -19.67 0.67
N GLN A 181 0.74 -19.80 -0.16
CA GLN A 181 1.56 -21.02 -0.20
C GLN A 181 2.30 -21.25 1.13
N ILE A 182 2.46 -20.22 1.96
CA ILE A 182 3.05 -20.36 3.30
C ILE A 182 2.28 -21.37 4.18
N ARG A 183 0.99 -21.59 3.92
CA ARG A 183 0.16 -22.52 4.69
C ARG A 183 0.57 -23.97 4.54
N GLY A 184 1.20 -24.31 3.41
CA GLY A 184 1.73 -25.66 3.16
C GLY A 184 3.08 -25.91 3.83
N VAL A 185 3.59 -24.97 4.63
CA VAL A 185 4.91 -25.07 5.28
C VAL A 185 4.73 -25.32 6.78
N GLU A 186 5.25 -26.44 7.26
CA GLU A 186 5.17 -26.81 8.69
C GLU A 186 6.37 -26.30 9.50
N GLU A 187 7.56 -26.21 8.88
CA GLU A 187 8.80 -25.81 9.53
C GLU A 187 9.35 -24.48 9.00
N ASN A 188 10.03 -23.70 9.85
CA ASN A 188 10.67 -22.44 9.47
C ASN A 188 9.72 -21.39 8.85
N LEU A 189 8.49 -21.30 9.37
CA LEU A 189 7.44 -20.37 8.93
C LEU A 189 7.92 -18.92 8.73
N PHE A 190 8.83 -18.43 9.57
CA PHE A 190 9.41 -17.09 9.41
C PHE A 190 10.22 -16.96 8.11
N LEU A 191 11.12 -17.91 7.82
CA LEU A 191 11.95 -17.89 6.62
C LEU A 191 11.12 -18.15 5.36
N ALA A 192 10.15 -19.06 5.45
CA ALA A 192 9.21 -19.31 4.37
C ALA A 192 8.37 -18.06 4.09
N GLY A 193 7.87 -17.38 5.12
CA GLY A 193 7.13 -16.14 4.98
C GLY A 193 7.98 -15.02 4.38
N LEU A 194 9.25 -14.91 4.78
CA LEU A 194 10.19 -13.97 4.15
C LEU A 194 10.35 -14.27 2.66
N GLY A 195 10.56 -15.54 2.29
CA GLY A 195 10.72 -15.96 0.90
C GLY A 195 9.48 -15.70 0.05
N TYR A 196 8.31 -16.16 0.50
CA TYR A 196 7.05 -15.94 -0.21
C TYR A 196 6.69 -14.47 -0.30
N GLY A 197 6.90 -13.68 0.76
CA GLY A 197 6.65 -12.25 0.76
C GLY A 197 7.57 -11.50 -0.22
N LEU A 198 8.88 -11.79 -0.21
CA LEU A 198 9.82 -11.20 -1.18
C LEU A 198 9.42 -11.52 -2.62
N ALA A 199 9.08 -12.78 -2.91
CA ALA A 199 8.66 -13.21 -4.24
C ALA A 199 7.33 -12.56 -4.66
N ALA A 200 6.34 -12.55 -3.77
CA ALA A 200 5.03 -11.95 -4.00
C ALA A 200 5.15 -10.46 -4.28
N GLY A 201 5.83 -9.71 -3.42
CA GLY A 201 6.00 -8.27 -3.57
C GLY A 201 6.86 -7.89 -4.79
N ALA A 202 7.87 -8.68 -5.13
CA ALA A 202 8.66 -8.46 -6.34
C ALA A 202 7.83 -8.68 -7.61
N LEU A 203 7.09 -9.79 -7.71
CA LEU A 203 6.29 -10.11 -8.89
C LEU A 203 5.12 -9.14 -9.06
N ALA A 204 4.37 -8.90 -7.98
CA ALA A 204 3.24 -7.98 -7.98
C ALA A 204 3.71 -6.53 -8.25
N GLY A 205 4.79 -6.10 -7.61
CA GLY A 205 5.41 -4.79 -7.83
C GLY A 205 5.90 -4.62 -9.28
N LEU A 206 6.55 -5.65 -9.85
CA LEU A 206 6.97 -5.66 -11.25
C LEU A 206 5.77 -5.49 -12.19
N CYS A 207 4.71 -6.26 -11.97
CA CYS A 207 3.47 -6.20 -12.74
C CYS A 207 2.88 -4.78 -12.75
N VAL A 208 2.73 -4.18 -11.56
CA VAL A 208 2.20 -2.81 -11.41
C VAL A 208 3.08 -1.77 -12.10
N VAL A 209 4.40 -1.82 -11.88
CA VAL A 209 5.32 -0.83 -12.45
C VAL A 209 5.35 -0.90 -13.97
N VAL A 210 5.40 -2.11 -14.54
CA VAL A 210 5.37 -2.33 -15.99
C VAL A 210 4.07 -1.79 -16.59
N LEU A 211 2.93 -2.25 -16.06
CA LEU A 211 1.61 -1.89 -16.61
C LEU A 211 1.34 -0.40 -16.47
N TYR A 212 1.67 0.20 -15.32
CA TYR A 212 1.53 1.64 -15.15
C TYR A 212 2.39 2.42 -16.14
N ASN A 213 3.67 2.04 -16.30
CA ASN A 213 4.60 2.75 -17.17
C ASN A 213 4.23 2.59 -18.66
N LEU A 214 3.60 1.49 -19.06
CA LEU A 214 3.06 1.31 -20.41
C LEU A 214 1.79 2.13 -20.60
N ALA A 215 0.81 1.99 -19.70
CA ALA A 215 -0.48 2.67 -19.77
C ALA A 215 -0.32 4.21 -19.71
N SER A 216 0.51 4.73 -18.80
CA SER A 216 0.75 6.18 -18.63
C SER A 216 1.48 6.84 -19.81
N ARG A 217 2.19 6.05 -20.62
CA ARG A 217 2.79 6.50 -21.88
C ARG A 217 1.76 6.58 -22.99
N GLN A 218 0.88 5.59 -23.09
CA GLN A 218 -0.13 5.51 -24.15
C GLN A 218 -1.32 6.44 -23.88
N ALA A 219 -1.73 6.57 -22.63
CA ALA A 219 -2.86 7.38 -22.20
C ALA A 219 -2.49 8.24 -20.98
N PRO A 220 -2.05 9.50 -21.18
CA PRO A 220 -1.69 10.41 -20.09
C PRO A 220 -2.82 10.64 -19.07
N GLY A 221 -4.08 10.43 -19.45
CA GLY A 221 -5.24 10.49 -18.56
C GLY A 221 -5.29 9.37 -17.51
N LEU A 222 -4.50 8.30 -17.66
CA LEU A 222 -4.38 7.20 -16.69
C LEU A 222 -3.23 7.42 -15.68
N ARG A 223 -2.64 8.62 -15.64
CA ARG A 223 -1.60 8.93 -14.67
C ARG A 223 -2.21 9.11 -13.28
N LEU A 224 -1.49 8.64 -12.27
CA LEU A 224 -1.75 9.00 -10.88
C LEU A 224 -1.62 10.51 -10.75
N ALA A 225 -2.70 11.16 -10.34
CA ALA A 225 -2.78 12.60 -10.21
C ALA A 225 -2.96 12.98 -8.75
N LEU A 226 -2.22 13.98 -8.30
CA LEU A 226 -2.29 14.54 -6.95
C LEU A 226 -2.69 16.01 -7.08
N ASP A 227 -3.73 16.40 -6.36
CA ASP A 227 -4.10 17.80 -6.18
C ASP A 227 -3.43 18.30 -4.90
N LEU A 228 -2.46 19.20 -5.08
CA LEU A 228 -1.67 19.80 -4.01
C LEU A 228 -2.11 21.23 -3.75
N GLU A 229 -2.12 21.61 -2.48
CA GLU A 229 -2.21 22.99 -2.04
C GLU A 229 -0.96 23.35 -1.23
N GLN A 230 -0.51 24.59 -1.35
CA GLN A 230 0.54 25.09 -0.49
C GLN A 230 0.00 25.14 0.93
N ALA A 231 0.75 24.60 1.89
CA ALA A 231 0.37 24.67 3.29
C ALA A 231 0.90 25.97 3.91
N ASP A 232 0.09 26.58 4.78
CA ASP A 232 0.50 27.70 5.62
C ASP A 232 1.42 27.25 6.77
#